data_AF-A0A2W4K6G4-F1
#
_entry.id   AF-A0A2W4K6G4-F1
#
_cell.length_a   1.000
_cell.length_b   1.000
_cell.length_c   1.000
_cell.angle_alpha   90.00
_cell.angle_beta   90.00
_cell.angle_gamma   90.00
#
_symmetry.space_group_name_H-M   'P 1'
#
loop_
_entity.id
_entity.type
_entity.pdbx_description
1 polymer ?
#
loop_
_entity_poly.entity_id
_entity_poly.type
_entity_poly.pdbx_seq_one_letter_code
_entity_poly.pdbx_strand_id
1 'polypeptide(L)'
;MCLAIPGRIVQLLEDDPHYAVVDVSGVRRKINVDLLRDEGLQPDDWVLIHVGFAMSKISEEQARDQLRLLAMLGEAEEALQEVRGYAFDGTDGPEPGRNGRGT
;
A
#
# COMPACT_ATOMS: atom_id res chain seq x y z
N MET A 1 -3.46 4.50 -13.85
CA MET A 1 -4.20 3.31 -13.37
C MET A 1 -3.40 2.80 -12.20
N CYS A 2 -3.81 3.06 -10.96
CA CYS A 2 -2.98 2.78 -9.80
C CYS A 2 -3.29 1.37 -9.28
N LEU A 3 -2.32 0.47 -9.38
CA LEU A 3 -2.44 -0.93 -8.96
C LEU A 3 -2.17 -1.03 -7.45
N ALA A 4 -3.12 -1.59 -6.69
CA ALA A 4 -2.94 -1.84 -5.27
C ALA A 4 -1.86 -2.91 -5.06
N ILE A 5 -0.89 -2.66 -4.17
CA ILE A 5 0.23 -3.59 -3.93
C ILE A 5 -0.01 -4.35 -2.63
N PRO A 6 0.09 -5.70 -2.64
CA PRO A 6 -0.01 -6.48 -1.42
C PRO A 6 1.23 -6.28 -0.55
N GLY A 7 1.02 -6.06 0.75
CA GLY A 7 2.05 -5.97 1.77
C GLY A 7 1.71 -6.82 2.99
N ARG A 8 2.73 -7.38 3.63
CA ARG A 8 2.58 -8.17 4.85
C ARG A 8 2.81 -7.29 6.07
N ILE A 9 1.91 -7.35 7.05
CA ILE A 9 2.08 -6.64 8.33
C ILE A 9 3.23 -7.29 9.11
N VAL A 10 4.26 -6.52 9.39
CA VAL A 10 5.40 -6.97 10.21
C VAL A 10 5.28 -6.50 11.65
N GLN A 11 4.60 -5.38 11.89
CA GLN A 11 4.43 -4.82 13.23
C GLN A 11 3.19 -3.91 13.28
N LEU A 12 2.40 -4.02 14.34
CA LEU A 12 1.34 -3.09 14.68
C LEU A 12 1.87 -2.09 15.73
N LEU A 13 1.56 -0.81 15.58
CA LEU A 13 2.01 0.23 16.50
C LEU A 13 0.99 0.36 17.64
N GLU A 14 1.39 -0.03 18.86
CA GLU A 14 0.50 0.02 20.04
C GLU A 14 0.20 1.47 20.47
N ASP A 15 1.18 2.37 20.36
CA ASP A 15 1.03 3.81 20.63
C ASP A 15 0.22 4.55 19.56
N ASP A 16 0.09 3.99 18.36
CA ASP A 16 -0.56 4.63 17.21
C ASP A 16 -1.32 3.59 16.39
N PRO A 17 -2.48 3.11 16.90
CA PRO A 17 -3.21 1.96 16.34
C PRO A 17 -3.79 2.24 14.95
N HIS A 18 -3.74 3.49 14.50
CA HIS A 18 -4.11 3.91 13.15
C HIS A 18 -3.04 3.54 12.11
N TYR A 19 -1.83 3.16 12.54
CA TYR A 19 -0.73 2.83 11.65
C TYR A 19 -0.13 1.45 11.93
N ALA A 20 0.34 0.82 10.86
CA ALA A 20 1.09 -0.43 10.91
C ALA A 20 2.35 -0.34 10.06
N VAL A 21 3.37 -1.11 10.43
CA VAL A 21 4.54 -1.32 9.59
C VAL A 21 4.30 -2.58 8.76
N VAL A 22 4.40 -2.42 7.44
CA VAL A 22 4.26 -3.49 6.45
C VAL A 22 5.55 -3.69 5.67
N ASP A 23 5.82 -4.91 5.25
CA ASP A 23 6.88 -5.26 4.30
C ASP A 23 6.27 -5.50 2.91
N VAL A 24 6.76 -4.75 1.93
CA VAL A 24 6.34 -4.83 0.53
C VAL A 24 7.58 -5.18 -0.29
N SER A 25 7.69 -6.43 -0.72
CA SER A 25 8.83 -6.93 -1.51
C SER A 25 10.20 -6.58 -0.92
N GLY A 26 10.35 -6.66 0.41
CA GLY A 26 11.59 -6.35 1.14
C GLY A 26 11.77 -4.87 1.53
N VAL A 27 10.79 -4.00 1.22
CA VAL A 27 10.78 -2.60 1.65
C VAL A 27 9.76 -2.41 2.77
N ARG A 28 10.24 -1.99 3.95
CA ARG A 28 9.37 -1.68 5.09
C ARG A 28 8.77 -0.28 4.94
N ARG A 29 7.46 -0.17 5.16
CA ARG A 29 6.70 1.09 5.10
C ARG A 29 5.72 1.20 6.26
N LYS A 30 5.53 2.42 6.77
CA LYS A 30 4.43 2.74 7.70
C LYS A 30 3.20 3.11 6.85
N ILE A 31 2.09 2.41 7.04
CA ILE A 31 0.83 2.66 6.34
C ILE A 31 -0.30 2.90 7.33
N ASN A 32 -1.35 3.61 6.88
CA ASN A 32 -2.55 3.79 7.67
C ASN A 32 -3.47 2.56 7.52
N VAL A 33 -3.90 2.01 8.65
CA VAL A 33 -4.76 0.81 8.74
C VAL A 33 -6.11 1.09 9.39
N ASP A 34 -6.46 2.35 9.61
CA ASP A 34 -7.67 2.75 10.32
C ASP A 34 -8.94 2.17 9.67
N LEU A 35 -8.96 2.09 8.34
CA LEU A 35 -10.05 1.51 7.54
C LEU A 35 -10.30 0.02 7.82
N LEU A 36 -9.33 -0.68 8.40
CA LEU A 36 -9.38 -2.12 8.67
C LEU A 36 -9.30 -2.43 10.17
N ARG A 37 -9.46 -1.44 11.06
CA ARG A 37 -9.33 -1.67 12.51
C ARG A 37 -10.34 -2.69 13.04
N ASP A 38 -11.54 -2.70 12.46
CA ASP A 38 -12.62 -3.59 12.86
C ASP A 38 -12.39 -5.05 12.44
N GLU A 39 -11.45 -5.30 11.51
CA GLU A 39 -11.09 -6.65 11.07
C GLU A 39 -10.11 -7.37 12.00
N GLY A 40 -9.56 -6.68 13.01
CA GLY A 40 -8.63 -7.28 13.98
C GLY A 40 -7.33 -7.73 13.31
N LEU A 41 -6.64 -6.79 12.64
CA LEU A 41 -5.35 -7.04 12.01
C LEU A 41 -4.33 -7.59 13.00
N GLN A 42 -3.52 -8.53 12.55
CA GLN A 42 -2.45 -9.17 13.29
C GLN A 42 -1.13 -9.11 12.51
N PRO A 43 0.02 -9.21 13.20
CA PRO A 43 1.28 -9.48 12.52
C PRO A 43 1.15 -10.73 11.63
N ASP A 44 1.80 -10.72 10.48
CA ASP A 44 1.72 -11.72 9.41
C ASP A 44 0.46 -11.66 8.51
N ASP A 45 -0.52 -10.80 8.82
CA ASP A 45 -1.64 -10.57 7.90
C ASP A 45 -1.18 -9.88 6.61
N TRP A 46 -1.88 -10.17 5.51
CA TRP A 46 -1.67 -9.54 4.21
C TRP A 46 -2.77 -8.51 3.93
N VAL A 47 -2.35 -7.33 3.48
CA VAL A 47 -3.26 -6.22 3.16
C VAL A 47 -2.93 -5.65 1.78
N LEU A 48 -3.96 -5.18 1.09
CA LEU A 48 -3.79 -4.42 -0.14
C LEU A 48 -3.56 -2.95 0.18
N ILE A 49 -2.44 -2.42 -0.31
CA ILE A 49 -2.02 -1.05 -0.05
C ILE A 49 -2.30 -0.22 -1.30
N HIS A 50 -2.99 0.90 -1.12
CA HIS A 50 -3.22 1.89 -2.16
C HIS A 50 -2.90 3.27 -1.59
N VAL A 51 -1.95 3.99 -2.21
CA VAL A 51 -1.55 5.35 -1.82
C VAL A 51 -1.33 5.55 -0.31
N GLY A 52 -0.70 4.57 0.36
CA GLY A 52 -0.39 4.63 1.80
C GLY A 52 -1.48 4.15 2.76
N PHE A 53 -2.62 3.68 2.24
CA PHE A 53 -3.72 3.14 3.02
C PHE A 53 -3.91 1.65 2.77
N ALA A 54 -4.20 0.90 3.84
CA ALA A 54 -4.70 -0.46 3.71
C ALA A 54 -6.19 -0.42 3.33
N MET A 55 -6.52 -0.90 2.14
CA MET A 55 -7.91 -0.88 1.64
C MET A 55 -8.71 -2.11 2.07
N SER A 56 -8.08 -3.28 2.13
CA SER A 56 -8.74 -4.53 2.51
C SER A 56 -7.72 -5.54 3.01
N LYS A 57 -8.12 -6.33 4.01
CA LYS A 57 -7.42 -7.55 4.40
C LYS A 57 -7.65 -8.60 3.32
N ILE A 58 -6.59 -9.28 2.90
CA ILE A 58 -6.66 -10.37 1.94
C ILE A 58 -5.96 -11.61 2.53
N SER A 59 -6.48 -12.79 2.22
CA SER A 59 -5.82 -14.04 2.61
C SER A 59 -4.53 -14.23 1.83
N GLU A 60 -3.53 -14.89 2.43
CA GLU A 60 -2.25 -15.21 1.77
C GLU A 60 -2.46 -15.90 0.41
N GLU A 61 -3.44 -16.79 0.32
CA GLU A 61 -3.78 -17.51 -0.91
C GLU A 61 -4.31 -16.55 -2.00
N GLN A 62 -5.12 -15.57 -1.62
CA GLN A 62 -5.62 -14.54 -2.54
C GLN A 62 -4.52 -13.57 -2.97
N ALA A 63 -3.60 -13.23 -2.06
CA ALA A 63 -2.43 -12.41 -2.38
C ALA A 63 -1.54 -13.10 -3.42
N ARG A 64 -1.30 -14.40 -3.24
CA ARG A 64 -0.54 -15.22 -4.19
C ARG A 64 -1.24 -15.35 -5.53
N ASP A 65 -2.56 -15.52 -5.54
CA ASP A 65 -3.33 -15.64 -6.77
C ASP A 65 -3.33 -14.33 -7.58
N GLN A 66 -3.49 -13.19 -6.89
CA GLN A 66 -3.34 -11.86 -7.50
C GLN A 66 -1.93 -11.61 -8.03
N LEU A 67 -0.89 -11.92 -7.24
CA LEU A 67 0.50 -11.81 -7.68
C LEU A 67 0.77 -12.68 -8.92
N ARG A 68 0.19 -13.88 -8.97
CA ARG A 68 0.32 -14.79 -10.11
C ARG A 68 -0.43 -14.26 -11.33
N LEU A 69 -1.62 -13.68 -11.16
CA LEU A 69 -2.38 -13.03 -12.22
C LEU A 69 -1.62 -11.82 -12.81
N LEU A 70 -1.07 -10.96 -11.95
CA LEU A 70 -0.23 -9.81 -12.31
C LEU A 70 1.03 -10.25 -13.07
N ALA A 71 1.67 -11.34 -12.64
CA ALA A 71 2.83 -11.91 -13.33
C ALA A 71 2.48 -12.46 -14.73
N MET A 72 1.27 -12.98 -14.93
CA MET A 72 0.82 -13.43 -16.25
C MET A 72 0.51 -12.27 -17.20
N LEU A 73 0.11 -11.11 -16.67
CA LEU A 73 -0.27 -9.94 -17.47
C LEU A 73 0.91 -9.00 -17.79
N GLY A 74 2.09 -9.21 -17.21
CA GLY A 74 3.27 -8.36 -17.42
C GLY A 74 3.23 -7.02 -16.66
N GLU A 75 2.16 -6.76 -15.91
CA GLU A 75 1.92 -5.51 -15.15
C GLU A 75 2.70 -5.48 -13.82
N ALA A 76 3.44 -6.54 -13.50
CA ALA A 76 4.21 -6.66 -12.27
C ALA A 76 5.32 -5.60 -12.15
N GLU A 77 5.97 -5.26 -13.26
CA GLU A 77 7.07 -4.28 -13.29
C GLU A 77 6.58 -2.86 -13.01
N GLU A 78 5.41 -2.48 -13.54
CA GLU A 78 4.80 -1.17 -13.31
C GLU A 78 4.34 -1.00 -11.85
N ALA A 79 3.73 -2.04 -11.27
CA ALA A 79 3.33 -2.04 -9.86
C ALA A 79 4.55 -1.88 -8.93
N LEU A 80 5.67 -2.55 -9.22
CA LEU A 80 6.93 -2.40 -8.48
C LEU A 80 7.54 -1.00 -8.60
N GLN A 81 7.36 -0.33 -9.74
CA GLN A 81 7.86 1.02 -9.97
C GLN A 81 7.04 2.06 -9.19
N GLU A 82 5.72 1.91 -9.10
CA GLU A 82 4.86 2.74 -8.25
C GLU A 82 5.20 2.59 -6.76
N VAL A 83 5.47 1.35 -6.30
CA VAL A 83 5.97 1.10 -4.94
C VAL A 83 7.21 1.94 -4.68
N ARG A 84 8.20 1.94 -5.59
CA ARG A 84 9.43 2.71 -5.40
C ARG A 84 9.20 4.22 -5.40
N GLY A 85 8.29 4.71 -6.24
CA GLY A 85 7.90 6.13 -6.28
C GLY A 85 7.23 6.63 -5.00
N TYR A 86 6.51 5.76 -4.28
CA TYR A 86 5.87 6.07 -3.00
C TYR A 86 6.76 5.80 -1.78
N ALA A 87 8.09 5.72 -1.94
CA ALA A 87 8.99 5.83 -0.81
C ALA A 87 8.82 7.25 -0.24
N PHE A 88 8.04 7.37 0.83
CA PHE A 88 7.78 8.63 1.52
C PHE A 88 9.12 9.30 1.88
N ASP A 89 9.51 10.26 1.05
CA ASP A 89 10.37 11.37 1.46
C ASP A 89 9.52 12.20 2.41
N GLY A 90 9.92 12.22 3.68
CA GLY A 90 9.13 12.73 4.80
C GLY A 90 9.00 14.25 4.84
N THR A 91 8.60 14.90 3.75
CA THR A 91 8.25 16.33 3.74
C THR A 91 6.99 16.59 2.91
N ASP A 92 5.93 16.94 3.64
CA ASP A 92 4.97 18.03 3.38
C ASP A 92 4.69 18.44 1.92
N GLY A 93 3.41 18.45 1.53
CA GLY A 93 2.95 18.95 0.23
C GLY A 93 3.36 20.41 -0.05
N PRO A 94 3.23 20.89 -1.29
CA PRO A 94 1.91 21.42 -1.66
C PRO A 94 1.48 21.08 -3.10
N GLU A 95 0.17 21.05 -3.33
CA GLU A 95 -0.42 20.98 -4.66
C GLU A 95 0.03 22.14 -5.57
N PRO A 96 0.52 21.89 -6.80
CA PRO A 96 0.62 22.93 -7.80
C PRO A 96 -0.65 22.95 -8.68
N GLY A 97 -1.56 23.87 -8.34
CA GLY A 97 -2.21 24.81 -9.27
C GLY A 97 -2.88 24.26 -10.53
N ARG A 98 -4.22 24.20 -10.50
CA ARG A 98 -5.09 24.27 -11.68
C ARG A 98 -4.74 25.53 -12.49
N ASN A 99 -4.15 25.38 -13.67
CA ASN A 99 -3.97 26.49 -14.60
C ASN A 99 -5.26 26.70 -15.42
N GLY A 100 -5.90 27.85 -15.21
CA GLY A 100 -6.98 28.34 -16.05
C GLY A 100 -6.49 28.56 -17.48
N ARG A 101 -7.18 27.96 -18.45
CA ARG A 101 -7.06 28.33 -19.87
C ARG A 101 -8.12 29.36 -20.21
N GLY A 102 -7.69 30.61 -20.27
CA GLY A 102 -8.31 31.64 -21.08
C GLY A 102 -7.30 32.07 -22.14
N THR A 103 -7.63 31.82 -23.41
CA THR A 103 -7.36 32.60 -24.62
C THR A 103 -8.08 31.89 -25.76
#